data_AF-A0AAW1B324-F1
#
_entry.id   AF-A0AAW1B324-F1
#
_cell.length_a   1.000
_cell.length_b   1.000
_cell.length_c   1.000
_cell.angle_alpha   90.00
_cell.angle_beta   90.00
_cell.angle_gamma   90.00
#
_symmetry.space_group_name_H-M   'P 1'
#
loop_
_entity.id
_entity.type
_entity.pdbx_description
1 polymer ?
#
loop_
_entity_poly.entity_id
_entity_poly.type
_entity_poly.pdbx_seq_one_letter_code
_entity_poly.pdbx_strand_id
1 'polypeptide(L)'
;MLVRASAALRRGLPRNLHSGGGDIRAAAVCFPLSHRALLRLQGPETIPFLQGLLTNDVTPFAEVGGAAPRALYAHALNVQGRSLYDVMAYRLHENKQEEPHVLLECDAGLLDSFRKHLKLYKIRRKLDLSPCPDLSLWAVIPKEPSEGLPEQNADQAVVLTADPRVKIMGWRLIIRKDINPLEIVPGCRLGELKDYHRHRYQQGIPEGMKDLPYGTALPLESNLVYLNGVSFTKGCYIGQELTARTHHMGVIRKRLLPIQLLPLMPFESLTEGTEIVTESGKSAGKFRAGENEFGIALLRLATTKGPLQLKLPDDSQTTTPSFLSLQVPPPDPLGPRAQRRRLRSFPPRSPARAEGGNQAVVAANGRRRVAPSIKSAPAAVVAGVSRARRPMVPLLLAVIQSFKL
;
A
#
# COMPACT_ATOMS: atom_id res chain seq x y z
N MET A 1 50.99 19.00 0.88
CA MET A 1 50.80 19.22 -0.58
C MET A 1 49.34 18.97 -0.90
N LEU A 2 48.61 20.06 -1.16
CA LEU A 2 47.20 20.06 -1.57
C LEU A 2 47.04 19.43 -2.95
N VAL A 3 45.99 18.61 -3.15
CA VAL A 3 45.23 18.64 -4.40
C VAL A 3 43.74 18.58 -4.07
N ARG A 4 43.05 19.65 -4.43
CA ARG A 4 41.59 19.78 -4.54
C ARG A 4 41.08 18.94 -5.70
N ALA A 5 39.93 18.29 -5.56
CA ALA A 5 38.99 18.11 -6.66
C ALA A 5 37.57 17.96 -6.10
N SER A 6 36.83 19.06 -6.15
CA SER A 6 35.38 19.10 -6.08
C SER A 6 34.85 19.13 -7.51
N ALA A 7 33.63 18.59 -7.71
CA ALA A 7 32.82 18.60 -8.93
C ALA A 7 33.24 17.64 -10.08
N ALA A 8 32.43 16.60 -10.28
CA ALA A 8 31.81 16.17 -11.56
C ALA A 8 31.59 14.65 -11.60
N LEU A 9 30.42 14.19 -11.13
CA LEU A 9 29.85 12.92 -11.59
C LEU A 9 28.32 13.04 -11.69
N ARG A 10 27.88 14.04 -12.47
CA ARG A 10 26.65 13.95 -13.27
C ARG A 10 27.06 13.45 -14.65
N ARG A 11 27.30 12.14 -14.80
CA ARG A 11 27.43 11.50 -16.11
C ARG A 11 26.84 10.10 -16.04
N GLY A 12 25.72 9.94 -16.76
CA GLY A 12 25.21 8.69 -17.33
C GLY A 12 25.23 7.46 -16.44
N LEU A 13 24.09 7.18 -15.79
CA LEU A 13 23.68 5.79 -15.59
C LEU A 13 23.67 5.11 -16.97
N PRO A 14 24.40 4.00 -17.19
CA PRO A 14 24.39 3.34 -18.48
C PRO A 14 22.98 2.76 -18.73
N ARG A 15 22.28 3.36 -19.70
CA ARG A 15 21.25 2.68 -20.48
C ARG A 15 21.95 1.57 -21.25
N ASN A 16 21.76 0.31 -20.86
CA ASN A 16 21.83 -0.85 -21.75
C ASN A 16 21.22 -2.07 -21.04
N LEU A 17 19.91 -2.25 -21.23
CA LEU A 17 19.18 -3.49 -21.04
C LEU A 17 19.23 -4.24 -22.38
N HIS A 18 20.17 -5.18 -22.57
CA HIS A 18 20.02 -6.25 -23.56
C HIS A 18 20.85 -7.47 -23.16
N SER A 19 20.19 -8.50 -22.66
CA SER A 19 20.45 -9.90 -23.04
C SER A 19 19.24 -10.76 -22.63
N GLY A 20 18.43 -11.10 -23.63
CA GLY A 20 17.18 -11.85 -23.52
C GLY A 20 16.25 -11.37 -24.62
N GLY A 21 16.17 -12.11 -25.73
CA GLY A 21 15.42 -11.74 -26.94
C GLY A 21 13.92 -11.61 -26.71
N GLY A 22 13.50 -10.48 -26.16
CA GLY A 22 12.12 -10.09 -25.93
C GLY A 22 11.76 -8.88 -26.76
N ASP A 23 10.62 -8.95 -27.44
CA ASP A 23 10.07 -7.95 -28.36
C ASP A 23 10.26 -6.50 -27.85
N ILE A 24 11.13 -5.74 -28.53
CA ILE A 24 11.57 -4.37 -28.17
C ILE A 24 10.40 -3.37 -28.15
N ARG A 25 9.22 -3.80 -28.63
CA ARG A 25 7.99 -3.01 -28.79
C ARG A 25 7.02 -3.04 -27.60
N ALA A 26 7.20 -3.94 -26.63
CA ALA A 26 6.25 -4.04 -25.51
C ALA A 26 6.31 -2.81 -24.59
N ALA A 27 5.15 -2.18 -24.33
CA ALA A 27 5.03 -0.97 -23.51
C ALA A 27 5.06 -1.25 -22.00
N ALA A 28 4.71 -2.48 -21.60
CA ALA A 28 4.72 -2.96 -20.23
C ALA A 28 5.02 -4.47 -20.17
N VAL A 29 5.30 -4.97 -18.97
CA VAL A 29 5.54 -6.39 -18.71
C VAL A 29 4.54 -6.90 -17.68
N CYS A 30 3.86 -8.01 -17.98
CA CYS A 30 2.96 -8.72 -17.09
C CYS A 30 3.69 -9.88 -16.42
N PHE A 31 3.80 -9.86 -15.09
CA PHE A 31 4.46 -10.88 -14.30
C PHE A 31 3.42 -11.72 -13.53
N PRO A 32 3.41 -13.06 -13.67
CA PRO A 32 2.55 -13.91 -12.86
C PRO A 32 3.06 -13.92 -11.41
N LEU A 33 2.19 -13.65 -10.45
CA LEU A 33 2.52 -13.63 -9.02
C LEU A 33 2.09 -14.94 -8.35
N SER A 34 2.64 -16.07 -8.81
CA SER A 34 2.29 -17.42 -8.32
C SER A 34 2.68 -17.67 -6.87
N HIS A 35 3.58 -16.87 -6.29
CA HIS A 35 3.94 -16.88 -4.86
C HIS A 35 2.95 -16.13 -3.97
N ARG A 36 1.92 -15.50 -4.55
CA ARG A 36 0.87 -14.78 -3.83
C ARG A 36 -0.46 -15.51 -4.00
N ALA A 37 -1.34 -15.38 -3.02
CA ALA A 37 -2.65 -16.00 -3.03
C ALA A 37 -3.74 -15.02 -2.59
N LEU A 38 -4.98 -15.34 -2.97
CA LEU A 38 -6.15 -14.50 -2.72
C LEU A 38 -7.12 -15.18 -1.75
N LEU A 39 -7.58 -14.42 -0.76
CA LEU A 39 -8.64 -14.78 0.16
C LEU A 39 -9.78 -13.76 0.04
N ARG A 40 -10.98 -14.24 -0.24
CA ARG A 40 -12.20 -13.43 -0.28
C ARG A 40 -12.84 -13.30 1.09
N LEU A 41 -13.23 -12.08 1.43
CA LEU A 41 -14.07 -11.73 2.56
C LEU A 41 -15.33 -11.04 2.06
N GLN A 42 -16.51 -11.55 2.42
CA GLN A 42 -17.77 -10.96 2.01
C GLN A 42 -18.76 -10.96 3.17
N GLY A 43 -19.51 -9.88 3.31
CA GLY A 43 -20.57 -9.74 4.30
C GLY A 43 -20.56 -8.37 4.99
N PRO A 44 -21.64 -8.04 5.72
CA PRO A 44 -21.86 -6.71 6.29
C PRO A 44 -20.76 -6.29 7.29
N GLU A 45 -20.14 -7.25 7.97
CA GLU A 45 -19.11 -6.99 8.98
C GLU A 45 -17.68 -6.92 8.41
N THR A 46 -17.48 -7.06 7.09
CA THR A 46 -16.14 -7.15 6.48
C THR A 46 -15.25 -5.95 6.78
N ILE A 47 -15.77 -4.72 6.59
CA ILE A 47 -14.99 -3.49 6.82
C ILE A 47 -14.63 -3.30 8.30
N PRO A 48 -15.57 -3.32 9.27
CA PRO A 48 -15.21 -3.18 10.69
C PRO A 48 -14.34 -4.32 11.20
N PHE A 49 -14.51 -5.53 10.68
CA PHE A 49 -13.64 -6.67 10.98
C PHE A 49 -12.19 -6.42 10.56
N LEU A 50 -11.98 -6.04 9.29
CA LEU A 50 -10.64 -5.72 8.78
C LEU A 50 -10.03 -4.49 9.46
N GLN A 51 -10.86 -3.50 9.84
CA GLN A 51 -10.41 -2.30 10.52
C GLN A 51 -9.75 -2.60 11.87
N GLY A 52 -10.20 -3.64 12.59
CA GLY A 52 -9.59 -4.07 13.85
C GLY A 52 -8.33 -4.93 13.72
N LEU A 53 -8.03 -5.45 12.52
CA LEU A 53 -6.96 -6.44 12.32
C LEU A 53 -5.79 -5.92 11.48
N LEU A 54 -6.02 -4.91 10.63
CA LEU A 54 -5.01 -4.36 9.73
C LEU A 54 -4.44 -3.04 10.26
N THR A 55 -3.17 -2.78 9.96
CA THR A 55 -2.46 -1.54 10.35
C THR A 55 -2.98 -0.28 9.65
N ASN A 56 -3.67 -0.41 8.52
CA ASN A 56 -4.13 0.72 7.70
C ASN A 56 -5.64 0.95 7.83
N ASP A 57 -6.08 2.17 7.49
CA ASP A 57 -7.49 2.54 7.55
C ASP A 57 -8.26 1.99 6.36
N VAL A 58 -9.10 0.98 6.61
CA VAL A 58 -9.92 0.33 5.57
C VAL A 58 -11.33 0.93 5.48
N THR A 59 -11.69 1.87 6.36
CA THR A 59 -13.02 2.50 6.33
C THR A 59 -13.37 3.17 5.00
N PRO A 60 -12.42 3.72 4.21
CA PRO A 60 -12.75 4.24 2.88
C PRO A 60 -13.34 3.19 1.92
N PHE A 61 -13.17 1.89 2.19
CA PHE A 61 -13.81 0.84 1.39
C PHE A 61 -15.32 0.74 1.61
N ALA A 62 -15.88 1.32 2.68
CA ALA A 62 -17.34 1.42 2.82
C ALA A 62 -17.97 2.41 1.83
N GLU A 63 -17.16 3.33 1.30
CA GLU A 63 -17.59 4.27 0.27
C GLU A 63 -17.39 3.69 -1.13
N VAL A 64 -18.18 4.20 -2.07
CA VAL A 64 -18.17 3.80 -3.48
C VAL A 64 -18.11 5.06 -4.34
N GLY A 65 -17.41 4.99 -5.47
CA GLY A 65 -17.21 6.10 -6.41
C GLY A 65 -15.79 6.68 -6.36
N GLY A 66 -15.54 7.72 -7.17
CA GLY A 66 -14.19 8.20 -7.54
C GLY A 66 -13.30 8.72 -6.40
N ALA A 67 -13.83 8.87 -5.18
CA ALA A 67 -13.04 9.27 -4.01
C ALA A 67 -12.57 8.09 -3.14
N ALA A 68 -13.14 6.89 -3.33
CA ALA A 68 -12.83 5.72 -2.51
C ALA A 68 -11.70 4.89 -3.16
N PRO A 69 -10.62 4.57 -2.44
CA PRO A 69 -9.55 3.75 -2.99
C PRO A 69 -10.07 2.37 -3.40
N ARG A 70 -9.53 1.83 -4.49
CA ARG A 70 -9.78 0.43 -4.93
C ARG A 70 -8.85 -0.56 -4.24
N ALA A 71 -7.65 -0.12 -3.85
CA ALA A 71 -6.67 -0.95 -3.15
C ALA A 71 -6.03 -0.19 -1.98
N LEU A 72 -5.54 -0.95 -1.00
CA LEU A 72 -4.69 -0.45 0.07
C LEU A 72 -3.67 -1.52 0.47
N TYR A 73 -2.52 -1.07 0.99
CA TYR A 73 -1.53 -1.94 1.61
C TYR A 73 -1.68 -1.87 3.14
N ALA A 74 -1.44 -2.98 3.82
CA ALA A 74 -1.41 -3.06 5.27
C ALA A 74 -0.62 -4.28 5.72
N HIS A 75 -0.26 -4.33 7.00
CA HIS A 75 0.14 -5.55 7.66
C HIS A 75 -0.96 -6.01 8.63
N ALA A 76 -1.05 -7.31 8.88
CA ALA A 76 -1.65 -7.85 10.08
C ALA A 76 -0.54 -8.19 11.08
N LEU A 77 -0.69 -7.75 12.32
CA LEU A 77 0.34 -7.90 13.36
C LEU A 77 -0.07 -8.92 14.42
N ASN A 78 0.91 -9.39 15.19
CA ASN A 78 0.64 -10.02 16.47
C ASN A 78 0.44 -8.97 17.57
N VAL A 79 0.04 -9.42 18.76
CA VAL A 79 -0.17 -8.55 19.93
C VAL A 79 1.11 -7.84 20.40
N GLN A 80 2.29 -8.37 20.04
CA GLN A 80 3.59 -7.75 20.31
C GLN A 80 3.99 -6.68 19.27
N GLY A 81 3.14 -6.38 18.27
CA GLY A 81 3.41 -5.40 17.23
C GLY A 81 4.45 -5.86 16.20
N ARG A 82 4.55 -7.16 15.94
CA ARG A 82 5.39 -7.75 14.88
C ARG A 82 4.51 -8.16 13.70
N SER A 83 5.04 -8.01 12.50
CA SER A 83 4.35 -8.34 11.25
C SER A 83 4.15 -9.85 11.15
N LEU A 84 2.91 -10.27 10.90
CA LEU A 84 2.57 -11.65 10.58
C LEU A 84 2.35 -11.83 9.07
N TYR A 85 1.63 -10.89 8.46
CA TYR A 85 1.24 -10.95 7.06
C TYR A 85 1.33 -9.57 6.44
N ASP A 86 1.98 -9.45 5.28
CA ASP A 86 1.83 -8.30 4.39
C ASP A 86 0.63 -8.52 3.46
N VAL A 87 -0.27 -7.56 3.44
CA VAL A 87 -1.59 -7.71 2.84
C VAL A 87 -1.87 -6.55 1.89
N MET A 88 -2.25 -6.87 0.65
CA MET A 88 -2.99 -5.92 -0.17
C MET A 88 -4.48 -6.25 -0.10
N ALA A 89 -5.31 -5.24 0.15
CA ALA A 89 -6.75 -5.41 0.17
C ALA A 89 -7.36 -4.69 -1.03
N TYR A 90 -8.31 -5.34 -1.70
CA TYR A 90 -8.98 -4.85 -2.90
C TYR A 90 -10.49 -4.80 -2.70
N ARG A 91 -11.09 -3.63 -2.91
CA ARG A 91 -12.55 -3.46 -2.84
C ARG A 91 -13.20 -3.90 -4.14
N LEU A 92 -14.12 -4.87 -4.06
CA LEU A 92 -14.84 -5.39 -5.21
C LEU A 92 -16.24 -4.81 -5.38
N HIS A 93 -16.93 -4.49 -4.29
CA HIS A 93 -18.31 -3.97 -4.40
C HIS A 93 -18.36 -2.61 -5.11
N GLU A 94 -19.35 -2.46 -5.98
CA GLU A 94 -19.47 -1.33 -6.92
C GLU A 94 -20.63 -0.38 -6.60
N ASN A 95 -21.49 -0.76 -5.66
CA ASN A 95 -22.58 0.06 -5.16
C ASN A 95 -22.70 -0.09 -3.63
N LYS A 96 -23.48 0.81 -3.01
CA LYS A 96 -23.64 0.83 -1.54
C LYS A 96 -24.66 -0.20 -1.03
N GLN A 97 -25.43 -0.79 -1.93
CA GLN A 97 -26.46 -1.77 -1.64
C GLN A 97 -25.88 -3.19 -1.55
N GLU A 98 -24.78 -3.44 -2.24
CA GLU A 98 -24.00 -4.67 -2.15
C GLU A 98 -23.39 -4.82 -0.76
N GLU A 99 -23.39 -6.05 -0.26
CA GLU A 99 -22.61 -6.38 0.92
C GLU A 99 -21.12 -6.14 0.64
N PRO A 100 -20.38 -5.54 1.59
CA PRO A 100 -18.96 -5.31 1.43
C PRO A 100 -18.22 -6.61 1.07
N HIS A 101 -17.44 -6.54 0.00
CA HIS A 101 -16.73 -7.68 -0.55
C HIS A 101 -15.30 -7.26 -0.92
N VAL A 102 -14.32 -7.89 -0.26
CA VAL A 102 -12.91 -7.54 -0.32
C VAL A 102 -12.07 -8.77 -0.63
N LEU A 103 -11.12 -8.65 -1.56
CA LEU A 103 -10.05 -9.63 -1.73
C LEU A 103 -8.83 -9.21 -0.91
N LEU A 104 -8.23 -10.14 -0.18
CA LEU A 104 -6.92 -9.98 0.42
C LEU A 104 -5.90 -10.80 -0.36
N GLU A 105 -4.84 -10.14 -0.81
CA GLU A 105 -3.63 -10.78 -1.30
C GLU A 105 -2.63 -10.95 -0.15
N CYS A 106 -2.13 -12.17 0.03
CA CYS A 106 -1.04 -12.49 0.95
C CYS A 106 -0.03 -13.44 0.29
N ASP A 107 1.04 -13.76 1.00
CA ASP A 107 1.96 -14.84 0.61
C ASP A 107 1.21 -16.18 0.51
N ALA A 108 1.41 -16.92 -0.58
CA ALA A 108 0.73 -18.19 -0.83
C ALA A 108 1.09 -19.25 0.22
N GLY A 109 2.34 -19.27 0.70
CA GLY A 109 2.78 -20.17 1.76
C GLY A 109 2.14 -19.88 3.12
N LEU A 110 1.55 -18.69 3.29
CA LEU A 110 0.87 -18.27 4.52
C LEU A 110 -0.65 -18.27 4.43
N LEU A 111 -1.25 -18.61 3.29
CA LEU A 111 -2.71 -18.50 3.06
C LEU A 111 -3.54 -19.22 4.13
N ASP A 112 -3.22 -20.49 4.42
CA ASP A 112 -3.96 -21.29 5.39
C ASP A 112 -3.78 -20.76 6.82
N SER A 113 -2.56 -20.36 7.17
CA SER A 113 -2.25 -19.75 8.47
C SER A 113 -2.98 -18.42 8.63
N PHE A 114 -3.03 -17.59 7.59
CA PHE A 114 -3.74 -16.32 7.59
C PHE A 114 -5.25 -16.53 7.71
N ARG A 115 -5.82 -17.49 6.97
CA ARG A 115 -7.23 -17.86 7.09
C ARG A 115 -7.58 -18.36 8.49
N LYS A 116 -6.74 -19.19 9.12
CA LYS A 116 -6.90 -19.63 10.52
C LYS A 116 -6.84 -18.46 11.48
N HIS A 117 -5.89 -17.54 11.30
CA HIS A 117 -5.78 -16.32 12.10
C HIS A 117 -7.06 -15.48 12.02
N LEU A 118 -7.58 -15.20 10.82
CA LEU A 118 -8.83 -14.46 10.65
C LEU A 118 -10.03 -15.18 11.28
N LYS A 119 -10.11 -16.52 11.17
CA LYS A 119 -11.18 -17.30 11.82
C LYS A 119 -11.22 -17.15 13.33
N LEU A 120 -10.06 -16.99 13.99
CA LEU A 120 -9.98 -16.76 15.44
C LEU A 120 -10.74 -15.49 15.85
N TYR A 121 -10.63 -14.42 15.05
CA TYR A 121 -11.27 -13.13 15.33
C TYR A 121 -12.70 -13.02 14.75
N LYS A 122 -13.09 -13.93 13.86
CA LYS A 122 -14.40 -13.92 13.17
C LYS A 122 -15.57 -14.29 14.09
N ILE A 123 -15.33 -14.82 15.30
CA ILE A 123 -16.38 -15.35 16.17
C ILE A 123 -17.55 -14.34 16.31
N ARG A 124 -18.77 -14.80 15.97
CA ARG A 124 -20.02 -14.01 15.96
C ARG A 124 -20.07 -12.83 14.96
N ARG A 125 -19.13 -12.74 14.00
CA ARG A 125 -19.16 -11.78 12.89
C ARG A 125 -19.85 -12.38 11.67
N LYS A 126 -20.75 -11.62 11.07
CA LYS A 126 -21.48 -11.96 9.84
C LYS A 126 -20.63 -11.60 8.61
N LEU A 127 -19.74 -12.51 8.25
CA LEU A 127 -18.94 -12.47 7.04
C LEU A 127 -18.49 -13.89 6.68
N ASP A 128 -18.09 -14.13 5.44
CA ASP A 128 -17.55 -15.39 4.95
C ASP A 128 -16.08 -15.24 4.54
N LEU A 129 -15.33 -16.36 4.62
CA LEU A 129 -13.90 -16.43 4.31
C LEU A 129 -13.62 -17.59 3.34
N SER A 130 -13.37 -17.29 2.07
CA SER A 130 -13.14 -18.30 1.02
C SER A 130 -11.85 -18.05 0.23
N PRO A 131 -10.95 -19.03 0.10
CA PRO A 131 -9.86 -18.95 -0.88
C PRO A 131 -10.38 -18.80 -2.31
N CYS A 132 -9.61 -18.15 -3.19
CA CYS A 132 -9.98 -17.95 -4.60
C CYS A 132 -8.98 -18.65 -5.54
N PRO A 133 -8.98 -19.99 -5.64
CA PRO A 133 -8.05 -20.73 -6.48
C PRO A 133 -8.36 -20.62 -7.98
N ASP A 134 -9.52 -20.08 -8.35
CA ASP A 134 -9.99 -19.80 -9.70
C ASP A 134 -9.44 -18.49 -10.28
N LEU A 135 -8.87 -17.63 -9.43
CA LEU A 135 -8.26 -16.36 -9.83
C LEU A 135 -6.75 -16.49 -10.01
N SER A 136 -6.21 -15.69 -10.91
CA SER A 136 -4.78 -15.45 -11.08
C SER A 136 -4.45 -13.99 -10.81
N LEU A 137 -3.26 -13.76 -10.27
CA LEU A 137 -2.79 -12.45 -9.83
C LEU A 137 -1.50 -12.10 -10.59
N TRP A 138 -1.43 -10.86 -11.06
CA TRP A 138 -0.38 -10.36 -11.91
C TRP A 138 0.09 -8.97 -11.45
N ALA A 139 1.38 -8.70 -11.65
CA ALA A 139 1.91 -7.33 -11.65
C ALA A 139 2.07 -6.87 -13.10
N VAL A 140 1.64 -5.65 -13.40
CA VAL A 140 1.86 -5.02 -14.70
C VAL A 140 2.77 -3.81 -14.50
N ILE A 141 4.00 -3.89 -15.00
CA ILE A 141 5.01 -2.84 -14.84
C ILE A 141 5.27 -2.17 -16.19
N PRO A 142 4.87 -0.89 -16.36
CA PRO A 142 5.21 -0.10 -17.53
C PRO A 142 6.72 0.09 -17.67
N LYS A 143 7.20 0.14 -18.92
CA LYS A 143 8.61 0.47 -19.21
C LYS A 143 8.95 1.90 -18.82
N GLU A 144 8.00 2.81 -18.97
CA GLU A 144 8.09 4.21 -18.58
C GLU A 144 6.93 4.55 -17.63
N PRO A 145 7.12 5.42 -16.62
CA PRO A 145 6.05 5.81 -15.70
C PRO A 145 4.83 6.36 -16.46
N SER A 146 3.65 5.79 -16.19
CA SER A 146 2.39 6.23 -16.78
C SER A 146 1.33 6.47 -15.70
N GLU A 147 0.42 7.41 -15.94
CA GLU A 147 -0.73 7.67 -15.06
C GLU A 147 -1.90 6.68 -15.29
N GLY A 148 -1.79 5.81 -16.30
CA GLY A 148 -2.80 4.83 -16.67
C GLY A 148 -2.21 3.68 -17.47
N LEU A 149 -2.95 2.59 -17.59
CA LEU A 149 -2.64 1.49 -18.51
C LEU A 149 -3.60 1.52 -19.71
N PRO A 150 -3.14 1.18 -20.92
CA PRO A 150 -4.07 0.81 -21.98
C PRO A 150 -4.81 -0.45 -21.55
N GLU A 151 -6.14 -0.41 -21.58
CA GLU A 151 -6.99 -1.53 -21.20
C GLU A 151 -7.94 -1.90 -22.36
N GLN A 152 -8.12 -3.20 -22.57
CA GLN A 152 -9.13 -3.80 -23.43
C GLN A 152 -9.84 -4.89 -22.61
N ASN A 153 -11.10 -5.20 -22.93
CA ASN A 153 -11.87 -6.20 -22.18
C ASN A 153 -11.81 -5.99 -20.65
N ALA A 154 -11.83 -4.73 -20.20
CA ALA A 154 -11.62 -4.37 -18.80
C ALA A 154 -12.70 -4.97 -17.86
N ASP A 155 -13.87 -5.30 -18.42
CA ASP A 155 -14.97 -6.02 -17.77
C ASP A 155 -14.58 -7.44 -17.32
N GLN A 156 -13.54 -8.02 -17.93
CA GLN A 156 -13.00 -9.32 -17.54
C GLN A 156 -11.99 -9.25 -16.38
N ALA A 157 -11.53 -8.05 -16.03
CA ALA A 157 -10.67 -7.83 -14.87
C ALA A 157 -11.50 -7.75 -13.59
N VAL A 158 -11.25 -8.66 -12.65
CA VAL A 158 -11.82 -8.57 -11.29
C VAL A 158 -11.21 -7.38 -10.55
N VAL A 159 -9.92 -7.14 -10.75
CA VAL A 159 -9.20 -5.96 -10.27
C VAL A 159 -8.20 -5.53 -11.33
N LEU A 160 -8.21 -4.25 -11.68
CA LEU A 160 -7.10 -3.57 -12.35
C LEU A 160 -6.89 -2.22 -11.67
N THR A 161 -5.80 -2.07 -10.92
CA THR A 161 -5.56 -0.87 -10.12
C THR A 161 -4.08 -0.65 -9.85
N ALA A 162 -3.68 0.59 -9.57
CA ALA A 162 -2.30 0.91 -9.23
C ALA A 162 -1.86 0.17 -7.95
N ASP A 163 -0.60 -0.26 -7.90
CA ASP A 163 -0.05 -0.87 -6.69
C ASP A 163 -0.14 0.14 -5.52
N PRO A 164 -0.82 -0.21 -4.42
CA PRO A 164 -1.11 0.74 -3.35
C PRO A 164 0.13 1.12 -2.54
N ARG A 165 1.26 0.42 -2.70
CA ARG A 165 2.50 0.72 -2.01
C ARG A 165 3.14 1.95 -2.62
N VAL A 166 3.49 1.88 -3.91
CA VAL A 166 4.22 2.93 -4.65
C VAL A 166 4.02 2.81 -6.16
N LYS A 167 3.98 3.95 -6.85
CA LYS A 167 3.78 4.03 -8.32
C LYS A 167 4.78 3.19 -9.13
N ILE A 168 6.03 3.07 -8.67
CA ILE A 168 7.09 2.33 -9.39
C ILE A 168 6.83 0.82 -9.45
N MET A 169 5.91 0.29 -8.64
CA MET A 169 5.47 -1.11 -8.72
C MET A 169 4.38 -1.34 -9.76
N GLY A 170 3.98 -0.29 -10.49
CA GLY A 170 3.01 -0.38 -11.57
C GLY A 170 1.62 -0.69 -11.03
N TRP A 171 1.03 -1.76 -11.57
CA TRP A 171 -0.38 -2.09 -11.37
C TRP A 171 -0.54 -3.54 -10.92
N ARG A 172 -1.64 -3.79 -10.23
CA ARG A 172 -2.13 -5.12 -9.84
C ARG A 172 -3.30 -5.48 -10.74
N LEU A 173 -3.22 -6.67 -11.33
CA LEU A 173 -4.25 -7.25 -12.18
C LEU A 173 -4.70 -8.59 -11.59
N ILE A 174 -5.99 -8.74 -11.34
CA ILE A 174 -6.63 -9.99 -10.91
C ILE A 174 -7.67 -10.37 -11.94
N ILE A 175 -7.54 -11.55 -12.51
CA ILE A 175 -8.40 -12.10 -13.55
C ILE A 175 -8.71 -13.56 -13.23
N ARG A 176 -9.73 -14.15 -13.87
CA ARG A 176 -9.90 -15.60 -13.81
C ARG A 176 -8.72 -16.30 -14.48
N LYS A 177 -8.37 -17.50 -14.01
CA LYS A 177 -7.22 -18.27 -14.50
C LYS A 177 -7.27 -18.65 -15.97
N ASP A 178 -8.46 -18.74 -16.55
CA ASP A 178 -8.69 -19.07 -17.96
C ASP A 178 -8.52 -17.87 -18.91
N ILE A 179 -8.31 -16.67 -18.36
CA ILE A 179 -8.17 -15.44 -19.13
C ILE A 179 -6.69 -15.09 -19.29
N ASN A 180 -6.31 -14.73 -20.51
CA ASN A 180 -4.94 -14.29 -20.80
C ASN A 180 -4.75 -12.81 -20.39
N PRO A 181 -3.77 -12.47 -19.55
CA PRO A 181 -3.55 -11.08 -19.13
C PRO A 181 -3.22 -10.13 -20.31
N LEU A 182 -2.72 -10.65 -21.42
CA LEU A 182 -2.41 -9.85 -22.62
C LEU A 182 -3.67 -9.40 -23.38
N GLU A 183 -4.81 -10.06 -23.16
CA GLU A 183 -6.10 -9.64 -23.70
C GLU A 183 -6.68 -8.46 -22.91
N ILE A 184 -6.24 -8.28 -21.66
CA ILE A 184 -6.68 -7.19 -20.79
C ILE A 184 -5.80 -5.96 -20.97
N VAL A 185 -4.48 -6.16 -21.00
CA VAL A 185 -3.50 -5.06 -21.14
C VAL A 185 -2.73 -5.26 -22.44
N PRO A 186 -3.26 -4.77 -23.58
CA PRO A 186 -2.65 -4.97 -24.89
C PRO A 186 -1.28 -4.30 -24.96
N GLY A 187 -0.37 -4.87 -25.76
CA GLY A 187 1.01 -4.38 -25.90
C GLY A 187 1.92 -4.70 -24.70
N CYS A 188 1.43 -5.49 -23.74
CA CYS A 188 2.28 -6.13 -22.74
C CYS A 188 2.95 -7.37 -23.32
N ARG A 189 4.11 -7.73 -22.76
CA ARG A 189 4.67 -9.07 -22.87
C ARG A 189 4.63 -9.78 -21.52
N LEU A 190 4.67 -11.11 -21.54
CA LEU A 190 4.86 -11.87 -20.30
C LEU A 190 6.32 -11.73 -19.82
N GLY A 191 6.49 -11.66 -18.51
CA GLY A 191 7.78 -11.69 -17.83
C GLY A 191 7.87 -12.84 -16.85
N GLU A 192 9.09 -13.13 -16.39
CA GLU A 192 9.33 -14.18 -15.41
C GLU A 192 9.25 -13.65 -13.97
N LEU A 193 8.87 -14.50 -13.02
CA LEU A 193 8.74 -14.12 -11.62
C LEU A 193 10.06 -13.58 -11.02
N LYS A 194 11.20 -14.13 -11.43
CA LYS A 194 12.54 -13.66 -11.01
C LYS A 194 12.78 -12.18 -11.38
N ASP A 195 12.33 -11.75 -12.55
CA ASP A 195 12.49 -10.36 -13.00
C ASP A 195 11.61 -9.40 -12.17
N TYR A 196 10.43 -9.87 -11.75
CA TYR A 196 9.58 -9.14 -10.81
C TYR A 196 10.25 -8.98 -9.46
N HIS A 197 10.85 -10.05 -8.92
CA HIS A 197 11.60 -10.00 -7.67
C HIS A 197 12.83 -9.10 -7.77
N ARG A 198 13.59 -9.21 -8.86
CA ARG A 198 14.72 -8.33 -9.16
C ARG A 198 14.30 -6.85 -9.15
N HIS A 199 13.17 -6.51 -9.80
CA HIS A 199 12.61 -5.15 -9.76
C HIS A 199 12.26 -4.72 -8.34
N ARG A 200 11.55 -5.55 -7.56
CA ARG A 200 11.21 -5.22 -6.15
C ARG A 200 12.45 -4.94 -5.31
N TYR A 201 13.47 -5.79 -5.39
CA TYR A 201 14.70 -5.62 -4.61
C TYR A 201 15.48 -4.40 -5.04
N GLN A 202 15.55 -4.11 -6.35
CA GLN A 202 16.14 -2.87 -6.85
C GLN A 202 15.45 -1.63 -6.26
N GLN A 203 14.13 -1.68 -6.07
CA GLN A 203 13.35 -0.59 -5.47
C GLN A 203 13.32 -0.62 -3.92
N GLY A 204 13.85 -1.67 -3.29
CA GLY A 204 13.84 -1.83 -1.83
C GLY A 204 12.46 -2.16 -1.26
N ILE A 205 11.61 -2.84 -2.02
CA ILE A 205 10.21 -3.10 -1.67
C ILE A 205 10.06 -4.55 -1.15
N PRO A 206 9.87 -4.73 0.17
CA PRO A 206 9.67 -6.04 0.74
C PRO A 206 8.29 -6.61 0.39
N GLU A 207 8.22 -7.91 0.12
CA GLU A 207 6.99 -8.65 -0.13
C GLU A 207 7.13 -10.11 0.30
N GLY A 208 6.12 -10.64 1.00
CA GLY A 208 6.07 -12.03 1.41
C GLY A 208 7.02 -12.41 2.56
N MET A 209 6.99 -13.69 2.92
CA MET A 209 7.58 -14.19 4.16
C MET A 209 9.11 -14.16 4.21
N LYS A 210 9.78 -14.24 3.05
CA LYS A 210 11.25 -14.16 2.96
C LYS A 210 11.75 -12.76 3.33
N ASP A 211 11.04 -11.74 2.88
CA ASP A 211 11.40 -10.34 3.11
C ASP A 211 10.94 -9.88 4.51
N LEU A 212 9.80 -10.42 4.97
CA LEU A 212 9.10 -10.07 6.19
C LEU A 212 8.86 -11.31 7.06
N PRO A 213 9.90 -11.82 7.77
CA PRO A 213 9.78 -13.05 8.53
C PRO A 213 8.66 -12.98 9.59
N TYR A 214 7.83 -14.02 9.57
CA TYR A 214 6.62 -14.16 10.38
C TYR A 214 6.90 -13.93 11.87
N GLY A 215 6.17 -13.01 12.50
CA GLY A 215 6.27 -12.73 13.93
C GLY A 215 7.57 -12.06 14.37
N THR A 216 8.49 -11.77 13.45
CA THR A 216 9.81 -11.22 13.75
C THR A 216 10.00 -9.83 13.15
N ALA A 217 9.50 -9.59 11.94
CA ALA A 217 9.67 -8.31 11.25
C ALA A 217 8.94 -7.16 11.97
N LEU A 218 9.65 -6.05 12.17
CA LEU A 218 9.10 -4.82 12.75
C LEU A 218 8.50 -3.95 11.64
N PRO A 219 7.20 -3.58 11.71
CA PRO A 219 6.53 -2.89 10.60
C PRO A 219 7.23 -1.59 10.19
N LEU A 220 7.70 -0.79 11.16
CA LEU A 220 8.37 0.48 10.87
C LEU A 220 9.80 0.32 10.35
N GLU A 221 10.51 -0.74 10.74
CA GLU A 221 11.82 -1.11 10.15
C GLU A 221 11.62 -1.65 8.71
N SER A 222 10.48 -2.27 8.44
CA SER A 222 10.06 -2.74 7.11
C SER A 222 9.47 -1.65 6.22
N ASN A 223 9.67 -0.38 6.55
CA ASN A 223 9.22 0.78 5.77
C ASN A 223 7.71 0.90 5.56
N LEU A 224 6.89 0.31 6.44
CA LEU A 224 5.43 0.30 6.28
C LEU A 224 4.82 1.70 6.12
N VAL A 225 5.41 2.71 6.76
CA VAL A 225 5.03 4.13 6.63
C VAL A 225 5.28 4.67 5.23
N TYR A 226 6.42 4.32 4.62
CA TYR A 226 6.76 4.74 3.25
C TYR A 226 5.92 4.00 2.20
N LEU A 227 5.50 2.77 2.50
CA LEU A 227 4.69 1.95 1.60
C LEU A 227 3.17 2.19 1.77
N ASN A 228 2.77 3.32 2.35
CA ASN A 228 1.36 3.66 2.60
C ASN A 228 0.58 2.58 3.37
N GLY A 229 1.25 1.83 4.24
CA GLY A 229 0.73 0.62 4.86
C GLY A 229 0.22 0.76 6.30
N VAL A 230 0.22 1.96 6.87
CA VAL A 230 -0.23 2.21 8.25
C VAL A 230 -0.93 3.55 8.36
N SER A 231 -2.00 3.59 9.14
CA SER A 231 -2.67 4.83 9.52
C SER A 231 -2.45 5.09 11.01
N PHE A 232 -1.97 6.28 11.34
CA PHE A 232 -1.81 6.74 12.73
C PHE A 232 -3.05 7.50 13.25
N THR A 233 -4.06 7.68 12.39
CA THR A 233 -5.30 8.39 12.74
C THR A 233 -6.53 7.48 12.76
N LYS A 234 -6.35 6.17 12.56
CA LYS A 234 -7.43 5.17 12.66
C LYS A 234 -7.67 4.73 14.11
N GLY A 235 -8.78 4.01 14.31
CA GLY A 235 -9.09 3.35 15.58
C GLY A 235 -8.17 2.17 15.90
N CYS A 236 -8.44 1.50 17.02
CA CYS A 236 -7.61 0.42 17.53
C CYS A 236 -7.50 -0.77 16.58
N TYR A 237 -6.31 -1.35 16.52
CA TYR A 237 -6.03 -2.60 15.82
C TYR A 237 -4.98 -3.42 16.60
N ILE A 238 -4.90 -4.73 16.33
CA ILE A 238 -3.97 -5.62 17.03
C ILE A 238 -2.51 -5.17 16.83
N GLY A 239 -1.77 -5.02 17.93
CA GLY A 239 -0.35 -4.63 17.91
C GLY A 239 -0.09 -3.15 17.65
N GLN A 240 -1.10 -2.29 17.80
CA GLN A 240 -0.99 -0.85 17.58
C GLN A 240 -0.01 -0.18 18.56
N GLU A 241 0.03 -0.59 19.83
CA GLU A 241 0.69 0.14 20.91
C GLU A 241 2.18 0.31 20.64
N LEU A 242 2.86 -0.75 20.24
CA LEU A 242 4.29 -0.68 19.91
C LEU A 242 4.54 0.16 18.66
N THR A 243 3.69 0.00 17.63
CA THR A 243 3.82 0.72 16.36
C THR A 243 3.64 2.22 16.56
N ALA A 244 2.59 2.63 17.28
CA ALA A 244 2.31 4.02 17.61
C ALA A 244 3.41 4.63 18.50
N ARG A 245 3.84 3.93 19.56
CA ARG A 245 4.93 4.39 20.44
C ARG A 245 6.22 4.61 19.67
N THR A 246 6.58 3.67 18.80
CA THR A 246 7.81 3.77 17.99
C THR A 246 7.73 4.93 16.99
N HIS A 247 6.55 5.22 16.44
CA HIS A 247 6.36 6.36 15.54
C HIS A 247 6.46 7.72 16.27
N HIS A 248 5.83 7.86 17.44
CA HIS A 248 5.75 9.15 18.13
C HIS A 248 6.94 9.46 19.04
N MET A 249 7.55 8.43 19.64
CA MET A 249 8.61 8.59 20.65
C MET A 249 9.91 7.90 20.24
N GLY A 250 9.86 7.02 19.24
CA GLY A 250 10.98 6.19 18.84
C GLY A 250 11.80 6.80 17.70
N VAL A 251 13.11 6.61 17.76
CA VAL A 251 13.97 6.78 16.59
C VAL A 251 14.08 5.43 15.88
N ILE A 252 13.61 5.36 14.63
CA ILE A 252 13.81 4.16 13.80
C ILE A 252 15.28 4.12 13.39
N ARG A 253 16.06 3.25 14.03
CA ARG A 253 17.52 3.14 13.82
C ARG A 253 17.91 2.18 12.70
N LYS A 254 17.03 1.24 12.36
CA LYS A 254 17.25 0.24 11.31
C LYS A 254 16.11 0.24 10.31
N ARG A 255 16.44 -0.02 9.05
CA ARG A 255 15.44 -0.19 7.97
C ARG A 255 15.86 -1.29 7.02
N LEU A 256 14.89 -1.92 6.37
CA LEU A 256 15.12 -2.69 5.15
C LEU A 256 15.56 -1.70 4.07
N LEU A 257 16.76 -1.90 3.53
CA LEU A 257 17.31 -1.09 2.46
C LEU A 257 17.74 -1.98 1.30
N PRO A 258 17.55 -1.52 0.05
CA PRO A 258 18.08 -2.21 -1.11
C PRO A 258 19.60 -2.25 -1.08
N ILE A 259 20.16 -3.37 -1.49
CA ILE A 259 21.60 -3.61 -1.63
C ILE A 259 21.89 -4.25 -2.99
N GLN A 260 23.10 -4.05 -3.47
CA GLN A 260 23.64 -4.67 -4.68
C GLN A 260 25.01 -5.26 -4.34
N LEU A 261 25.33 -6.45 -4.83
CA LEU A 261 26.66 -7.05 -4.64
C LEU A 261 27.62 -6.53 -5.71
N LEU A 262 28.86 -6.22 -5.32
CA LEU A 262 29.96 -5.90 -6.22
C LEU A 262 31.20 -6.75 -5.90
N PRO A 263 31.74 -7.56 -6.86
CA PRO A 263 31.26 -7.72 -8.24
C PRO A 263 29.87 -8.38 -8.30
N LEU A 264 29.17 -8.20 -9.44
CA LEU A 264 27.82 -8.71 -9.61
C LEU A 264 27.84 -10.24 -9.47
N MET A 265 27.22 -10.74 -8.41
CA MET A 265 27.09 -12.16 -8.13
C MET A 265 25.66 -12.46 -7.67
N PRO A 266 25.12 -13.67 -7.95
CA PRO A 266 23.76 -14.02 -7.55
C PRO A 266 23.61 -14.13 -6.03
N PHE A 267 22.59 -13.44 -5.50
CA PHE A 267 22.18 -13.52 -4.09
C PHE A 267 21.65 -14.91 -3.67
N GLU A 268 21.34 -15.79 -4.61
CA GLU A 268 20.86 -17.16 -4.38
C GLU A 268 21.82 -17.99 -3.51
N SER A 269 23.10 -17.61 -3.48
CA SER A 269 24.15 -18.25 -2.69
C SER A 269 24.24 -17.75 -1.23
N LEU A 270 23.52 -16.67 -0.88
CA LEU A 270 23.59 -16.05 0.44
C LEU A 270 22.50 -16.54 1.38
N THR A 271 22.87 -16.78 2.63
CA THR A 271 21.93 -17.18 3.68
C THR A 271 21.33 -15.96 4.37
N GLU A 272 20.03 -15.99 4.63
CA GLU A 272 19.37 -15.00 5.47
C GLU A 272 20.13 -14.81 6.79
N GLY A 273 20.34 -13.56 7.19
CA GLY A 273 21.02 -13.25 8.43
C GLY A 273 22.54 -13.10 8.30
N THR A 274 23.11 -13.31 7.11
CA THR A 274 24.53 -13.03 6.80
C THR A 274 24.91 -11.62 7.27
N GLU A 275 26.01 -11.50 8.00
CA GLU A 275 26.39 -10.24 8.63
C GLU A 275 26.92 -9.24 7.60
N ILE A 276 26.47 -7.99 7.73
CA ILE A 276 26.99 -6.86 6.98
C ILE A 276 27.72 -5.95 7.97
N VAL A 277 28.96 -5.61 7.64
CA VAL A 277 29.85 -4.78 8.47
C VAL A 277 30.32 -3.55 7.70
N THR A 278 30.76 -2.52 8.43
CA THR A 278 31.56 -1.43 7.86
C THR A 278 32.99 -1.90 7.60
N GLU A 279 33.78 -1.16 6.82
CA GLU A 279 35.23 -1.39 6.67
C GLU A 279 35.99 -1.50 8.00
N SER A 280 35.55 -0.77 9.05
CA SER A 280 36.15 -0.88 10.39
C SER A 280 35.74 -2.14 11.18
N GLY A 281 35.05 -3.10 10.55
CA GLY A 281 34.56 -4.33 11.16
C GLY A 281 33.31 -4.18 12.03
N LYS A 282 32.77 -2.96 12.20
CA LYS A 282 31.56 -2.73 13.01
C LYS A 282 30.30 -3.27 12.33
N SER A 283 29.44 -3.93 13.11
CA SER A 283 28.17 -4.46 12.62
C SER A 283 27.24 -3.36 12.10
N ALA A 284 26.90 -3.45 10.81
CA ALA A 284 26.03 -2.53 10.08
C ALA A 284 24.63 -3.10 9.87
N GLY A 285 24.47 -4.42 9.88
CA GLY A 285 23.16 -5.06 9.73
C GLY A 285 23.25 -6.51 9.28
N LYS A 286 22.15 -7.00 8.71
CA LYS A 286 22.07 -8.37 8.21
C LYS A 286 21.37 -8.42 6.86
N PHE A 287 21.86 -9.26 5.97
CA PHE A 287 21.18 -9.63 4.73
C PHE A 287 19.82 -10.26 5.05
N ARG A 288 18.80 -9.94 4.22
CA ARG A 288 17.46 -10.50 4.36
C ARG A 288 17.14 -11.47 3.22
N ALA A 289 17.08 -10.96 2.00
CA ALA A 289 16.72 -11.73 0.82
C ALA A 289 17.17 -10.98 -0.44
N GLY A 290 17.28 -11.69 -1.57
CA GLY A 290 17.65 -11.11 -2.85
C GLY A 290 17.36 -12.05 -4.02
N GLU A 291 17.48 -11.51 -5.22
CA GLU A 291 17.31 -12.19 -6.50
C GLU A 291 18.27 -11.55 -7.51
N ASN A 292 18.97 -12.38 -8.29
CA ASN A 292 20.05 -11.94 -9.18
C ASN A 292 21.05 -11.05 -8.41
N GLU A 293 21.30 -9.82 -8.88
CA GLU A 293 22.28 -8.89 -8.32
C GLU A 293 21.72 -7.93 -7.27
N PHE A 294 20.41 -7.97 -6.99
CA PHE A 294 19.75 -7.07 -6.03
C PHE A 294 19.14 -7.81 -4.86
N GLY A 295 19.20 -7.19 -3.69
CA GLY A 295 18.56 -7.71 -2.49
C GLY A 295 18.15 -6.61 -1.54
N ILE A 296 17.66 -7.01 -0.39
CA ILE A 296 17.38 -6.13 0.74
C ILE A 296 18.13 -6.62 1.98
N ALA A 297 18.52 -5.67 2.82
CA ALA A 297 19.17 -5.92 4.09
C ALA A 297 18.58 -5.04 5.18
N LEU A 298 18.51 -5.57 6.40
CA LEU A 298 18.14 -4.79 7.57
C LEU A 298 19.39 -4.07 8.10
N LEU A 299 19.54 -2.80 7.74
CA LEU A 299 20.74 -2.01 8.02
C LEU A 299 20.47 -0.92 9.05
N ARG A 300 21.49 -0.59 9.85
CA ARG A 300 21.52 0.58 10.74
C ARG A 300 21.72 1.84 9.91
N LEU A 301 20.81 2.81 10.01
CA LEU A 301 20.85 4.04 9.21
C LEU A 301 22.11 4.90 9.47
N ALA A 302 22.71 4.77 10.65
CA ALA A 302 23.94 5.48 10.99
C ALA A 302 25.18 4.95 10.23
N THR A 303 25.17 3.69 9.80
CA THR A 303 26.32 3.03 9.17
C THR A 303 26.24 3.02 7.65
N THR A 304 25.12 3.41 7.05
CA THR A 304 24.87 3.36 5.58
C THR A 304 25.48 4.54 4.81
N LYS A 305 26.31 5.36 5.45
CA LYS A 305 27.00 6.48 4.78
C LYS A 305 28.35 6.07 4.21
N GLY A 306 28.92 4.97 4.70
CA GLY A 306 30.19 4.44 4.26
C GLY A 306 30.03 3.13 3.50
N PRO A 307 31.12 2.64 2.88
CA PRO A 307 31.15 1.32 2.27
C PRO A 307 30.82 0.22 3.29
N LEU A 308 30.08 -0.78 2.82
CA LEU A 308 29.70 -1.94 3.60
C LEU A 308 30.26 -3.21 2.94
N GLN A 309 30.58 -4.18 3.77
CA GLN A 309 31.11 -5.47 3.37
C GLN A 309 30.19 -6.57 3.90
N LEU A 310 29.86 -7.52 3.03
CA LEU A 310 29.16 -8.72 3.40
C LEU A 310 30.19 -9.77 3.81
N LYS A 311 30.04 -10.35 5.01
CA LYS A 311 30.91 -11.44 5.48
C LYS A 311 30.42 -12.75 4.90
N LEU A 312 31.13 -13.29 3.92
CA LEU A 312 30.77 -14.57 3.31
C LEU A 312 31.19 -15.73 4.23
N PRO A 313 30.54 -16.91 4.09
CA PRO A 313 30.85 -18.09 4.91
C PRO A 313 32.30 -18.59 4.78
N ASP A 314 32.98 -18.26 3.69
CA ASP A 314 34.38 -18.62 3.37
C ASP A 314 35.39 -17.54 3.79
N ASP A 315 34.97 -16.59 4.63
CA ASP A 315 35.75 -15.43 5.09
C ASP A 315 36.17 -14.45 3.98
N SER A 316 35.64 -14.64 2.75
CA SER A 316 35.78 -13.67 1.68
C SER A 316 34.85 -12.47 1.90
N GLN A 317 35.26 -11.30 1.42
CA GLN A 317 34.49 -10.05 1.58
C GLN A 317 34.05 -9.55 0.22
N THR A 318 32.75 -9.32 0.08
CA THR A 318 32.19 -8.64 -1.09
C THR A 318 31.68 -7.27 -0.69
N THR A 319 32.00 -6.26 -1.51
CA THR A 319 31.57 -4.88 -1.25
C THR A 319 30.09 -4.76 -1.63
N THR A 320 29.28 -4.33 -0.67
CA THR A 320 27.87 -4.01 -0.91
C THR A 320 27.69 -2.52 -0.76
N PRO A 321 27.74 -1.78 -1.85
CA PRO A 321 27.35 -0.39 -1.79
C PRO A 321 25.88 -0.21 -1.39
N SER A 322 25.62 0.66 -0.44
CA SER A 322 24.27 1.11 -0.10
C SER A 322 23.82 2.21 -1.08
N PHE A 323 23.52 1.86 -2.34
CA PHE A 323 23.26 2.87 -3.37
C PHE A 323 21.85 3.41 -3.43
N LEU A 324 20.85 2.75 -2.88
CA LEU A 324 19.47 3.15 -3.12
C LEU A 324 18.84 3.64 -1.82
N SER A 325 18.89 4.97 -1.65
CA SER A 325 17.80 5.64 -0.96
C SER A 325 16.50 5.15 -1.57
N LEU A 326 15.60 4.59 -0.75
CA LEU A 326 14.21 4.32 -1.14
C LEU A 326 13.76 5.50 -1.98
N GLN A 327 13.46 5.27 -3.27
CA GLN A 327 12.94 6.32 -4.16
C GLN A 327 11.49 6.69 -3.82
N VAL A 328 11.08 6.35 -2.60
CA VAL A 328 9.78 6.63 -2.03
C VAL A 328 9.91 7.94 -1.26
N PRO A 329 9.32 9.04 -1.74
CA PRO A 329 9.30 10.27 -0.96
C PRO A 329 8.67 9.97 0.41
N PRO A 330 9.17 10.58 1.50
CA PRO A 330 8.54 10.42 2.81
C PRO A 330 7.06 10.80 2.70
N PRO A 331 6.14 10.10 3.40
CA PRO A 331 4.73 10.46 3.36
C PRO A 331 4.57 11.91 3.78
N ASP A 332 3.67 12.61 3.09
CA ASP A 332 3.34 14.00 3.36
C ASP A 332 2.96 14.13 4.85
N PRO A 333 3.63 14.98 5.66
CA PRO A 333 3.31 15.15 7.08
C PRO A 333 1.87 15.62 7.31
N LEU A 334 1.19 16.08 6.26
CA LEU A 334 -0.22 16.43 6.28
C LEU A 334 -1.05 15.21 5.81
N GLY A 335 -1.67 14.51 6.76
CA GLY A 335 -2.51 13.33 6.51
C GLY A 335 -3.66 13.55 5.50
N PRO A 336 -4.49 12.52 5.24
CA PRO A 336 -5.43 12.44 4.11
C PRO A 336 -6.43 13.61 3.95
N ARG A 337 -6.63 14.44 4.99
CA ARG A 337 -7.42 15.69 4.90
C ARG A 337 -6.81 16.74 3.96
N ALA A 338 -5.49 16.80 3.79
CA ALA A 338 -4.84 17.75 2.89
C ALA A 338 -4.95 17.35 1.40
N GLN A 339 -4.89 16.04 1.11
CA GLN A 339 -5.14 15.51 -0.24
C GLN A 339 -6.56 15.80 -0.73
N ARG A 340 -7.57 15.71 0.15
CA ARG A 340 -8.97 16.09 -0.16
C ARG A 340 -9.12 17.58 -0.49
N ARG A 341 -8.23 18.44 0.00
CA ARG A 341 -8.24 19.89 -0.25
C ARG A 341 -7.60 20.25 -1.59
N ARG A 342 -6.52 19.55 -2.00
CA ARG A 342 -5.88 19.70 -3.32
C ARG A 342 -6.73 19.19 -4.49
N LEU A 343 -7.57 18.18 -4.26
CA LEU A 343 -8.49 17.67 -5.30
C LEU A 343 -9.71 18.58 -5.53
N ARG A 344 -10.01 19.52 -4.62
CA ARG A 344 -11.11 20.49 -4.78
C ARG A 344 -10.70 21.78 -5.50
N SER A 345 -9.41 21.99 -5.77
CA SER A 345 -8.90 23.22 -6.38
C SER A 345 -8.70 23.14 -7.90
N PHE A 346 -9.13 22.07 -8.56
CA PHE A 346 -9.19 22.01 -10.02
C PHE A 346 -10.58 22.45 -10.49
N PRO A 347 -10.70 23.46 -11.36
CA PRO A 347 -11.99 23.82 -11.94
C PRO A 347 -12.48 22.68 -12.85
N PRO A 348 -13.80 22.44 -12.95
CA PRO A 348 -14.33 21.42 -13.84
C PRO A 348 -13.97 21.76 -15.29
N ARG A 349 -13.44 20.78 -16.03
CA ARG A 349 -13.26 20.88 -17.47
C ARG A 349 -14.64 20.97 -18.13
N SER A 350 -14.89 22.07 -18.85
CA SER A 350 -16.08 22.24 -19.69
C SER A 350 -16.13 21.15 -20.77
N PRO A 351 -17.31 20.61 -21.11
CA PRO A 351 -17.44 19.66 -22.21
C PRO A 351 -17.17 20.36 -23.54
N ALA A 352 -16.42 19.68 -24.42
CA ALA A 352 -16.12 20.12 -25.76
C ALA A 352 -17.43 20.31 -26.57
N ARG A 353 -17.60 21.50 -27.13
CA ARG A 353 -18.60 21.76 -28.18
C ARG A 353 -18.16 21.03 -29.45
N ALA A 354 -18.99 20.07 -29.87
CA ALA A 354 -19.11 19.69 -31.27
C ALA A 354 -19.98 20.72 -32.02
N GLU A 355 -19.95 20.63 -33.35
CA GLU A 355 -20.66 21.41 -34.37
C GLU A 355 -19.81 22.57 -34.94
N GLY A 356 -19.35 22.53 -36.19
CA GLY A 356 -19.99 21.95 -37.37
C GLY A 356 -20.98 22.97 -37.91
N GLY A 357 -20.56 23.72 -38.92
CA GLY A 357 -21.31 24.88 -39.42
C GLY A 357 -22.68 24.49 -39.96
N ASN A 358 -23.68 25.32 -39.66
CA ASN A 358 -24.69 25.60 -40.66
C ASN A 358 -25.34 26.98 -40.46
N GLN A 359 -25.80 27.49 -41.58
CA GLN A 359 -26.11 28.88 -41.90
C GLN A 359 -27.27 29.48 -41.09
N ALA A 360 -27.19 30.80 -40.95
CA ALA A 360 -28.22 31.67 -40.42
C ALA A 360 -29.48 31.68 -41.30
N VAL A 361 -30.66 31.59 -40.67
CA VAL A 361 -31.90 32.17 -41.18
C VAL A 361 -32.63 32.87 -40.02
N VAL A 362 -33.04 34.08 -40.35
CA VAL A 362 -33.73 35.13 -39.58
C VAL A 362 -35.15 34.70 -39.16
N ALA A 363 -35.56 34.99 -37.92
CA ALA A 363 -36.92 35.47 -37.61
C ALA A 363 -37.06 35.98 -36.17
N ALA A 364 -37.78 37.08 -36.05
CA ALA A 364 -37.95 37.90 -34.87
C ALA A 364 -39.19 37.54 -34.03
N ASN A 365 -39.27 38.23 -32.88
CA ASN A 365 -40.46 38.62 -32.10
C ASN A 365 -40.93 37.73 -30.93
N GLY A 366 -41.17 38.42 -29.80
CA GLY A 366 -42.38 38.16 -29.00
C GLY A 366 -42.19 38.02 -27.49
N ARG A 367 -42.14 39.15 -26.77
CA ARG A 367 -42.32 39.24 -25.31
C ARG A 367 -43.68 38.66 -24.87
N ARG A 368 -43.76 38.06 -23.67
CA ARG A 368 -44.50 38.61 -22.49
C ARG A 368 -44.49 37.66 -21.28
N ARG A 369 -44.23 38.27 -20.11
CA ARG A 369 -44.50 37.75 -18.75
C ARG A 369 -45.99 37.86 -18.44
N VAL A 370 -46.54 36.97 -17.58
CA VAL A 370 -47.44 37.31 -16.46
C VAL A 370 -47.39 36.17 -15.40
N ALA A 371 -47.20 36.53 -14.12
CA ALA A 371 -47.61 35.78 -12.93
C ALA A 371 -48.80 36.55 -12.29
N PRO A 372 -49.70 35.93 -11.51
CA PRO A 372 -49.58 35.88 -10.03
C PRO A 372 -50.33 34.64 -9.43
N SER A 373 -50.69 34.48 -8.16
CA SER A 373 -50.05 34.59 -6.84
C SER A 373 -51.11 34.19 -5.76
N ILE A 374 -50.66 33.62 -4.63
CA ILE A 374 -51.23 33.59 -3.24
C ILE A 374 -52.45 32.72 -2.84
N LYS A 375 -52.23 31.98 -1.73
CA LYS A 375 -53.01 31.84 -0.44
C LYS A 375 -53.33 30.38 -0.09
N SER A 376 -53.33 29.89 1.15
CA SER A 376 -52.79 30.22 2.49
C SER A 376 -53.27 29.12 3.45
N ALA A 377 -52.55 28.86 4.55
CA ALA A 377 -52.86 27.89 5.62
C ALA A 377 -54.17 28.19 6.40
N PRO A 378 -54.53 27.39 7.44
CA PRO A 378 -54.05 27.71 8.80
C PRO A 378 -53.84 26.51 9.76
N ALA A 379 -53.39 26.84 10.98
CA ALA A 379 -52.97 26.00 12.11
C ALA A 379 -53.86 26.17 13.37
N ALA A 380 -53.73 25.28 14.38
CA ALA A 380 -53.97 25.46 15.84
C ALA A 380 -53.46 24.18 16.57
N VAL A 381 -52.56 24.12 17.59
CA VAL A 381 -52.43 24.69 18.97
C VAL A 381 -53.42 24.04 19.98
N VAL A 382 -53.04 23.43 21.12
CA VAL A 382 -52.83 24.04 22.48
C VAL A 382 -52.35 23.01 23.56
N ALA A 383 -51.41 23.45 24.45
CA ALA A 383 -51.08 23.22 25.91
C ALA A 383 -51.07 21.81 26.60
N GLY A 384 -50.34 21.52 27.71
CA GLY A 384 -49.40 22.26 28.59
C GLY A 384 -49.15 21.54 29.96
N VAL A 385 -48.20 22.06 30.79
CA VAL A 385 -48.02 21.92 32.29
C VAL A 385 -47.29 20.64 32.82
N SER A 386 -46.39 20.57 33.84
CA SER A 386 -45.52 21.49 34.65
C SER A 386 -44.64 20.70 35.68
N ARG A 387 -43.43 21.23 35.99
CA ARG A 387 -42.60 21.25 37.25
C ARG A 387 -42.26 19.99 38.08
N ALA A 388 -40.95 19.85 38.42
CA ALA A 388 -40.40 20.01 39.80
C ALA A 388 -38.85 20.15 39.82
N ARG A 389 -38.31 20.89 40.80
CA ARG A 389 -36.90 21.32 41.02
C ARG A 389 -36.24 20.55 42.19
N ARG A 390 -34.93 20.23 42.07
CA ARG A 390 -33.72 20.27 42.99
C ARG A 390 -33.90 20.15 44.55
N PRO A 391 -32.86 19.87 45.42
CA PRO A 391 -31.39 20.04 45.27
C PRO A 391 -30.40 19.07 46.02
N MET A 392 -29.09 19.26 45.74
CA MET A 392 -27.82 19.28 46.54
C MET A 392 -27.51 18.31 47.73
N VAL A 393 -26.42 17.50 47.73
CA VAL A 393 -24.96 17.72 48.18
C VAL A 393 -24.70 16.96 49.53
N PRO A 394 -23.47 16.86 50.09
CA PRO A 394 -22.37 15.88 49.88
C PRO A 394 -21.90 15.18 51.21
N LEU A 395 -20.91 14.28 51.18
CA LEU A 395 -19.90 14.00 52.26
C LEU A 395 -19.09 12.74 51.83
N LEU A 396 -17.83 12.45 52.18
CA LEU A 396 -16.64 13.14 52.72
C LEU A 396 -15.69 11.99 53.18
N LEU A 397 -14.38 12.09 52.85
CA LEU A 397 -13.21 11.51 53.56
C LEU A 397 -13.17 9.96 53.76
N ALA A 398 -12.05 9.24 53.94
CA ALA A 398 -10.63 9.52 54.09
C ALA A 398 -9.83 8.18 54.07
N VAL A 399 -8.58 8.25 53.57
CA VAL A 399 -7.31 7.74 54.15
C VAL A 399 -7.06 6.23 54.37
N ILE A 400 -5.79 5.87 54.09
CA ILE A 400 -4.86 4.84 54.66
C ILE A 400 -4.18 4.09 53.50
N GLN A 401 -3.02 4.56 53.02
CA GLN A 401 -1.65 4.23 53.48
C GLN A 401 -1.16 2.80 53.16
N SER A 402 -0.11 2.78 52.33
CA SER A 402 1.14 2.01 52.48
C SER A 402 1.08 0.49 52.60
N PHE A 403 1.79 -0.22 51.71
CA PHE A 403 2.97 -1.01 52.10
C PHE A 403 3.84 -1.33 50.88
N LYS A 404 5.14 -1.02 51.01
CA LYS A 404 6.23 -1.51 50.18
C LYS A 404 6.51 -2.97 50.53
N LEU A 405 6.81 -3.78 49.53
CA LEU A 405 7.96 -4.69 49.49
C LEU A 405 8.31 -4.96 48.02
#